data_AF-A0A940MKF6-F1
#
_entry.id   AF-A0A940MKF6-F1
#
_cell.length_a   1.000
_cell.length_b   1.000
_cell.length_c   1.000
_cell.angle_alpha   90.00
_cell.angle_beta   90.00
_cell.angle_gamma   90.00
#
_symmetry.space_group_name_H-M   'P 1'
#
loop_
_entity.id
_entity.type
_entity.pdbx_description
1 polymer ?
#
loop_
_entity_poly.entity_id
_entity_poly.type
_entity_poly.pdbx_seq_one_letter_code
_entity_poly.pdbx_strand_id
1 'polypeptide(L)'
;MARNGGDPLPAVNGAEAALHGLGAARAGLDQRPAGRGHWFADWSGRLAGSDVYIAVMGKSVSARKVRLVLDDWILEDVAVQHVGDVLTAVFSAAPGPDGGAEIRRGRALLVLPVLVLRVRAGRARYSATKRLPEEGAAPPSPWERALTADE
;
A
#
# COMPACT_ATOMS: atom_id res chain seq x y z
N MET A 1 3.73 11.30 23.18
CA MET A 1 2.64 11.50 22.19
C MET A 1 1.50 10.58 22.59
N ALA A 2 0.37 11.14 22.98
CA ALA A 2 -0.78 10.37 23.46
C ALA A 2 -1.53 9.78 22.27
N ARG A 3 -1.82 8.47 22.31
CA ARG A 3 -2.81 7.84 21.43
C ARG A 3 -4.15 8.54 21.72
N ASN A 4 -4.73 9.23 20.73
CA ASN A 4 -6.11 9.68 20.86
C ASN A 4 -6.98 8.43 21.00
N GLY A 5 -7.55 8.23 22.20
CA GLY A 5 -8.22 7.00 22.64
C GLY A 5 -9.59 6.77 22.02
N GLY A 6 -9.64 6.67 20.69
CA GLY A 6 -10.75 6.05 19.96
C GLY A 6 -10.29 4.73 19.36
N ASP A 7 -11.23 3.80 19.17
CA ASP A 7 -10.92 2.54 18.49
C ASP A 7 -10.40 2.83 17.07
N PRO A 8 -9.35 2.11 16.60
CA PRO A 8 -8.85 2.27 15.24
C PRO A 8 -9.95 2.02 14.22
N LEU A 9 -9.99 2.83 13.16
CA LEU A 9 -10.93 2.60 12.07
C LEU A 9 -10.66 1.24 11.40
N PRO A 10 -11.67 0.55 10.83
CA PRO A 10 -11.49 -0.81 10.33
C PRO A 10 -10.37 -0.96 9.30
N ALA A 11 -10.15 0.04 8.44
CA ALA A 11 -9.05 0.06 7.49
C ALA A 11 -7.68 0.16 8.18
N VAL A 12 -7.60 0.95 9.26
CA VAL A 12 -6.39 1.10 10.08
C VAL A 12 -6.10 -0.21 10.80
N ASN A 13 -7.10 -0.78 11.48
CA ASN A 13 -6.95 -2.07 12.15
C ASN A 13 -6.49 -3.19 11.19
N GLY A 14 -7.07 -3.26 9.99
CA GLY A 14 -6.63 -4.19 8.95
C GLY A 14 -5.18 -3.97 8.50
N ALA A 15 -4.75 -2.71 8.40
CA ALA A 15 -3.36 -2.38 8.08
C ALA A 15 -2.39 -2.78 9.21
N GLU A 16 -2.71 -2.43 10.46
CA GLU A 16 -1.91 -2.78 11.64
C GLU A 16 -1.76 -4.30 11.79
N ALA A 17 -2.86 -5.05 11.61
CA ALA A 17 -2.86 -6.50 11.65
C ALA A 17 -1.95 -7.12 10.56
N ALA A 18 -2.01 -6.59 9.33
CA ALA A 18 -1.13 -7.05 8.25
C ALA A 18 0.33 -6.73 8.54
N LEU A 19 0.65 -5.51 8.99
CA LEU A 19 2.00 -5.12 9.37
C LEU A 19 2.57 -6.00 10.48
N HIS A 20 1.75 -6.30 11.49
CA HIS A 20 2.12 -7.23 12.55
C HIS A 20 2.40 -8.64 11.99
N GLY A 21 1.51 -9.16 11.14
CA GLY A 21 1.70 -10.47 10.49
C GLY A 21 2.93 -10.55 9.59
N LEU A 22 3.33 -9.44 8.98
CA LEU A 22 4.55 -9.31 8.17
C LEU A 22 5.82 -9.06 9.00
N GLY A 23 5.71 -9.01 10.33
CA GLY A 23 6.85 -8.89 11.25
C GLY A 23 7.34 -7.45 11.50
N ALA A 24 6.51 -6.43 11.26
CA ALA A 24 6.85 -5.06 11.61
C ALA A 24 6.99 -4.89 13.13
N ALA A 25 8.15 -4.40 13.60
CA ALA A 25 8.46 -4.30 15.03
C ALA A 25 7.50 -3.39 15.83
N ARG A 26 6.89 -2.40 15.17
CA ARG A 26 5.84 -1.54 15.72
C ARG A 26 4.78 -1.32 14.66
N ALA A 27 3.71 -2.10 14.67
CA ALA A 27 2.72 -2.11 13.59
C ALA A 27 1.63 -1.03 13.70
N GLY A 28 1.66 -0.17 14.74
CA GLY A 28 0.60 0.82 14.97
C GLY A 28 0.70 2.03 14.03
N LEU A 29 -0.40 2.38 13.38
CA LEU A 29 -0.51 3.58 12.55
C LEU A 29 -0.92 4.79 13.41
N ASP A 30 -0.39 5.97 13.09
CA ASP A 30 -0.80 7.23 13.72
C ASP A 30 -2.07 7.79 13.05
N GLN A 31 -3.23 7.44 13.59
CA GLN A 31 -4.52 7.90 13.07
C GLN A 31 -4.87 9.32 13.56
N ARG A 32 -5.18 10.22 12.63
CA ARG A 32 -5.53 11.62 12.90
C ARG A 32 -6.63 12.16 11.97
N PRO A 33 -7.44 13.13 12.42
CA PRO A 33 -8.38 13.82 11.55
C PRO A 33 -7.64 14.66 10.50
N ALA A 34 -8.18 14.71 9.27
CA ALA A 34 -7.63 15.47 8.14
C ALA A 34 -8.54 16.63 7.69
N GLY A 35 -9.47 17.05 8.56
CA GLY A 35 -10.44 18.13 8.31
C GLY A 35 -11.65 17.71 7.47
N ARG A 36 -12.77 18.44 7.59
CA ARG A 36 -14.03 18.18 6.85
C ARG A 36 -14.55 16.73 6.95
N GLY A 37 -14.32 16.08 8.11
CA GLY A 37 -14.69 14.69 8.35
C GLY A 37 -13.76 13.65 7.72
N HIS A 38 -12.74 14.08 6.96
CA HIS A 38 -11.69 13.20 6.44
C HIS A 38 -10.79 12.74 7.57
N TRP A 39 -10.12 11.61 7.35
CA TRP A 39 -9.13 11.08 8.25
C TRP A 39 -7.94 10.52 7.49
N PHE A 40 -6.84 10.41 8.21
CA PHE A 40 -5.55 10.00 7.71
C PHE A 40 -4.88 9.14 8.77
N ALA A 41 -4.19 8.08 8.36
CA ALA A 41 -3.34 7.30 9.24
C ALA A 41 -2.07 6.91 8.50
N ASP A 42 -0.90 7.05 9.12
CA ASP A 42 0.36 6.63 8.52
C ASP A 42 1.25 5.81 9.44
N TRP A 43 2.19 5.13 8.80
CA TRP A 43 3.22 4.35 9.42
C TRP A 43 4.50 4.43 8.59
N SER A 44 5.64 4.46 9.27
CA SER A 44 6.94 4.29 8.65
C SER A 44 7.79 3.33 9.46
N GLY A 45 8.56 2.50 8.77
CA GLY A 45 9.46 1.56 9.41
C GLY A 45 10.03 0.55 8.44
N ARG A 46 10.80 -0.39 8.99
CA ARG A 46 11.44 -1.44 8.20
C ARG A 46 10.47 -2.60 7.94
N LEU A 47 10.32 -2.95 6.68
CA LEU A 47 9.48 -4.06 6.20
C LEU A 47 10.07 -4.64 4.91
N ALA A 48 10.07 -5.97 4.77
CA ALA A 48 10.58 -6.66 3.56
C ALA A 48 11.97 -6.20 3.10
N GLY A 49 12.87 -5.89 4.05
CA GLY A 49 14.23 -5.43 3.78
C GLY A 49 14.37 -3.96 3.33
N SER A 50 13.27 -3.21 3.29
CA SER A 50 13.23 -1.78 2.94
C SER A 50 12.77 -0.93 4.12
N ASP A 51 13.15 0.34 4.14
CA ASP A 51 12.41 1.36 4.91
C ASP A 51 11.22 1.81 4.06
N VAL A 52 10.01 1.67 4.59
CA VAL A 52 8.75 1.83 3.85
C VAL A 52 7.88 2.87 4.55
N TYR A 53 7.22 3.70 3.76
CA TYR A 53 6.13 4.58 4.19
C TYR A 53 4.78 4.04 3.72
N ILE A 54 3.80 3.96 4.63
CA ILE A 54 2.44 3.55 4.34
C ILE A 54 1.48 4.60 4.88
N ALA A 55 0.51 5.02 4.06
CA ALA A 55 -0.58 5.87 4.52
C ALA A 55 -1.94 5.38 4.03
N VAL A 56 -2.95 5.51 4.88
CA VAL A 56 -4.35 5.18 4.60
C VAL A 56 -5.19 6.43 4.80
N MET A 57 -6.02 6.76 3.81
CA MET A 57 -6.84 7.98 3.81
C MET A 57 -8.28 7.67 3.46
N GLY A 58 -9.22 8.22 4.24
CA GLY A 58 -10.64 8.11 3.97
C GLY A 58 -11.35 9.46 3.95
N LYS A 59 -12.37 9.59 3.09
CA LYS A 59 -13.23 10.78 3.00
C LYS A 59 -14.16 10.95 4.21
N SER A 60 -14.44 9.87 4.92
CA SER A 60 -15.19 9.89 6.18
C SER A 60 -14.85 8.66 7.02
N VAL A 61 -15.19 8.69 8.31
CA VAL A 61 -15.04 7.53 9.21
C VAL A 61 -15.89 6.32 8.79
N SER A 62 -16.95 6.55 8.01
CA SER A 62 -17.86 5.53 7.48
C SER A 62 -17.59 5.18 6.00
N ALA A 63 -16.51 5.70 5.41
CA ALA A 63 -16.18 5.44 4.02
C ALA A 63 -15.96 3.94 3.79
N ARG A 64 -16.50 3.41 2.69
CA ARG A 64 -16.32 2.00 2.30
C ARG A 64 -15.03 1.73 1.55
N LYS A 65 -14.38 2.81 1.11
CA LYS A 65 -13.14 2.79 0.33
C LYS A 65 -12.17 3.84 0.86
N VAL A 66 -10.89 3.55 0.71
CA VAL A 66 -9.78 4.39 1.13
C VAL A 66 -8.77 4.52 -0.01
N ARG A 67 -7.96 5.56 0.07
CA ARG A 67 -6.72 5.65 -0.68
C ARG A 67 -5.60 5.03 0.16
N LEU A 68 -4.82 4.15 -0.44
CA LEU A 68 -3.65 3.52 0.17
C LEU A 68 -2.40 4.02 -0.55
N VAL A 69 -1.44 4.54 0.21
CA VAL A 69 -0.14 5.00 -0.29
C VAL A 69 0.93 4.06 0.24
N LEU A 70 1.79 3.57 -0.65
CA LEU A 70 2.94 2.71 -0.37
C LEU A 70 4.17 3.35 -1.03
N ASP A 71 5.00 4.04 -0.26
CA ASP A 71 6.04 4.93 -0.78
C ASP A 71 5.46 5.88 -1.86
N ASP A 72 5.88 5.73 -3.12
CA ASP A 72 5.42 6.52 -4.27
C ASP A 72 4.18 5.93 -4.98
N TRP A 73 3.69 4.76 -4.55
CA TRP A 73 2.54 4.11 -5.16
C TRP A 73 1.24 4.55 -4.50
N ILE A 74 0.28 4.99 -5.30
CA ILE A 74 -1.05 5.41 -4.83
C ILE A 74 -2.10 4.47 -5.41
N LEU A 75 -2.66 3.62 -4.56
CA LEU A 75 -3.81 2.78 -4.88
C LEU A 75 -5.09 3.52 -4.46
N GLU A 76 -5.88 3.91 -5.45
CA GLU A 76 -7.16 4.57 -5.24
C GLU A 76 -8.29 3.56 -4.99
N ASP A 77 -9.31 3.97 -4.26
CA ASP A 77 -10.57 3.23 -4.10
C ASP A 77 -10.43 1.79 -3.55
N VAL A 78 -9.41 1.55 -2.70
CA VAL A 78 -9.21 0.28 -2.00
C VAL A 78 -10.36 0.06 -1.02
N ALA A 79 -11.03 -1.09 -1.10
CA ALA A 79 -12.11 -1.39 -0.17
C ALA A 79 -11.53 -1.54 1.25
N VAL A 80 -12.21 -0.97 2.25
CA VAL A 80 -11.73 -0.95 3.64
C VAL A 80 -11.32 -2.34 4.14
N GLN A 81 -12.14 -3.35 3.84
CA GLN A 81 -11.88 -4.73 4.26
C GLN A 81 -10.69 -5.41 3.55
N HIS A 82 -10.19 -4.86 2.43
CA HIS A 82 -9.08 -5.43 1.68
C HIS A 82 -7.72 -4.76 1.97
N VAL A 83 -7.67 -3.74 2.83
CA VAL A 83 -6.41 -3.01 3.09
C VAL A 83 -5.32 -3.94 3.61
N GLY A 84 -5.63 -4.80 4.57
CA GLY A 84 -4.66 -5.77 5.11
C GLY A 84 -4.21 -6.80 4.06
N ASP A 85 -5.14 -7.30 3.24
CA ASP A 85 -4.84 -8.25 2.16
C ASP A 85 -3.93 -7.64 1.09
N VAL A 86 -4.16 -6.38 0.73
CA VAL A 86 -3.33 -5.63 -0.22
C VAL A 86 -1.91 -5.48 0.32
N LEU A 87 -1.75 -5.06 1.58
CA LEU A 87 -0.42 -4.95 2.20
C LEU A 87 0.29 -6.30 2.27
N THR A 88 -0.44 -7.34 2.66
CA THR A 88 0.10 -8.71 2.73
C THR A 88 0.56 -9.18 1.36
N ALA A 89 -0.25 -8.98 0.31
CA ALA A 89 0.09 -9.35 -1.05
C ALA A 89 1.32 -8.61 -1.60
N VAL A 90 1.52 -7.35 -1.23
CA VAL A 90 2.68 -6.54 -1.65
C VAL A 90 3.96 -6.99 -0.93
N PHE A 91 3.92 -7.20 0.38
CA PHE A 91 5.14 -7.37 1.18
C PHE A 91 5.51 -8.83 1.49
N SER A 92 4.68 -9.82 1.13
CA SER A 92 5.00 -11.26 1.29
C SER A 92 5.76 -11.89 0.12
N ALA A 93 5.94 -11.15 -0.99
CA ALA A 93 6.80 -11.54 -2.12
C ALA A 93 6.49 -12.87 -2.85
N ALA A 94 5.27 -13.42 -2.74
CA ALA A 94 4.89 -14.63 -3.47
C ALA A 94 3.89 -14.33 -4.61
N PRO A 95 4.33 -14.31 -5.89
CA PRO A 95 3.41 -14.34 -7.01
C PRO A 95 2.79 -15.74 -7.12
N GLY A 96 1.64 -15.94 -6.47
CA GLY A 96 0.82 -17.13 -6.63
C GLY A 96 -0.18 -16.98 -7.79
N PRO A 97 -0.59 -18.08 -8.45
CA PRO A 97 -1.62 -18.03 -9.51
C PRO A 97 -2.96 -17.47 -9.00
N ASP A 98 -3.23 -17.62 -7.70
CA ASP A 98 -4.49 -17.26 -7.04
C ASP A 98 -4.49 -15.89 -6.34
N GLY A 99 -3.35 -15.19 -6.29
CA GLY A 99 -3.23 -13.94 -5.54
C GLY A 99 -1.78 -13.51 -5.38
N GLY A 100 -1.56 -12.19 -5.29
CA GLY A 100 -0.23 -11.61 -5.18
C GLY A 100 -0.17 -10.20 -5.72
N ALA A 101 1.00 -9.59 -5.58
CA ALA A 101 1.34 -8.33 -6.21
C ALA A 101 2.39 -8.56 -7.31
N GLU A 102 2.36 -7.73 -8.36
CA GLU A 102 3.38 -7.69 -9.40
C GLU A 102 3.64 -6.25 -9.84
N ILE A 103 4.88 -5.94 -10.17
CA ILE A 103 5.28 -4.70 -10.84
C ILE A 103 5.71 -5.06 -12.26
N ARG A 104 5.09 -4.42 -13.25
CA ARG A 104 5.44 -4.61 -14.66
C ARG A 104 5.57 -3.27 -15.38
N ARG A 105 6.35 -3.23 -16.45
CA ARG A 105 6.34 -2.11 -17.39
C ARG A 105 5.03 -2.07 -18.16
N GLY A 106 4.53 -0.87 -18.42
CA GLY A 106 3.31 -0.63 -19.15
C GLY A 106 3.31 0.73 -19.84
N ARG A 107 2.15 1.14 -20.35
CA ARG A 107 1.95 2.44 -20.98
C ARG A 107 0.70 3.13 -20.42
N ALA A 108 0.84 4.37 -19.96
CA ALA A 108 -0.24 5.26 -19.65
C ALA A 108 -0.58 6.13 -20.88
N LEU A 109 -1.86 6.42 -21.11
CA LEU A 109 -2.33 7.18 -22.27
C LEU A 109 -1.75 6.67 -23.61
N LEU A 110 -1.57 5.35 -23.73
CA LEU A 110 -1.00 4.62 -24.88
C LEU A 110 0.47 4.91 -25.24
N VAL A 111 1.06 6.01 -24.77
CA VAL A 111 2.41 6.46 -25.20
C VAL A 111 3.40 6.69 -24.06
N LEU A 112 2.94 6.97 -22.84
CA LEU A 112 3.84 7.30 -21.73
C LEU A 112 4.28 6.02 -21.02
N PRO A 113 5.57 5.68 -21.00
CA PRO A 113 6.03 4.47 -20.35
C PRO A 113 5.96 4.63 -18.83
N VAL A 114 5.43 3.62 -18.14
CA VAL A 114 5.16 3.62 -16.70
C VAL A 114 5.49 2.26 -16.08
N LEU A 115 5.69 2.24 -14.77
CA LEU A 115 5.57 1.03 -13.97
C LEU A 115 4.13 0.90 -13.47
N VAL A 116 3.61 -0.32 -13.51
CA VAL A 116 2.26 -0.66 -13.07
C VAL A 116 2.39 -1.68 -11.95
N LEU A 117 2.01 -1.28 -10.74
CA LEU A 117 1.79 -2.18 -9.61
C LEU A 117 0.37 -2.75 -9.75
N ARG A 118 0.24 -4.06 -9.78
CA ARG A 118 -1.06 -4.76 -9.74
C ARG A 118 -1.10 -5.59 -8.48
N VAL A 119 -2.21 -5.51 -7.75
CA VAL A 119 -2.41 -6.27 -6.51
C VAL A 119 -3.75 -6.97 -6.57
N ARG A 120 -3.78 -8.25 -6.17
CA ARG A 120 -5.02 -9.00 -5.97
C ARG A 120 -5.27 -9.19 -4.48
N ALA A 121 -6.49 -8.87 -4.05
CA ALA A 121 -6.99 -9.13 -2.70
C ALA A 121 -8.31 -9.88 -2.81
N GLY A 122 -8.27 -11.21 -2.58
CA GLY A 122 -9.36 -12.11 -2.92
C GLY A 122 -9.72 -12.02 -4.41
N ARG A 123 -10.99 -11.70 -4.71
CA ARG A 123 -11.48 -11.49 -6.10
C ARG A 123 -11.26 -10.07 -6.61
N ALA A 124 -10.90 -9.13 -5.74
CA ALA A 124 -10.68 -7.74 -6.11
C ALA A 124 -9.30 -7.55 -6.73
N ARG A 125 -9.21 -6.59 -7.65
CA ARG A 125 -7.95 -6.19 -8.30
C ARG A 125 -7.78 -4.69 -8.12
N TYR A 126 -6.57 -4.31 -7.72
CA TYR A 126 -6.16 -2.92 -7.57
C TYR A 126 -4.93 -2.68 -8.43
N SER A 127 -4.78 -1.44 -8.92
CA SER A 127 -3.57 -1.06 -9.64
C SER A 127 -3.19 0.38 -9.36
N ALA A 128 -1.89 0.62 -9.32
CA ALA A 128 -1.30 1.94 -9.25
C ALA A 128 -0.26 2.07 -10.37
N THR A 129 0.02 3.29 -10.79
CA THR A 129 1.02 3.57 -11.81
C THR A 129 1.97 4.65 -11.33
N LYS A 130 3.27 4.46 -11.56
CA LYS A 130 4.28 5.51 -11.41
C LYS A 130 5.08 5.67 -12.70
N ARG A 131 5.64 6.86 -12.93
CA ARG A 131 6.53 7.10 -14.08
C ARG A 131 7.73 6.16 -13.99
N LEU A 132 8.31 5.82 -15.15
CA LEU A 132 9.60 5.15 -15.12
C LEU A 132 10.62 6.03 -14.40
N PRO A 133 11.54 5.44 -13.61
CA PRO A 133 12.65 6.18 -13.04
C PRO A 133 13.46 6.84 -14.16
N GLU A 134 13.90 8.08 -13.94
CA GLU A 134 14.84 8.75 -14.83
C GLU A 134 16.21 8.06 -14.79
N GLU A 135 17.01 8.25 -15.84
CA GLU A 135 18.37 7.70 -15.87
C GLU A 135 19.20 8.27 -14.70
N GLY A 136 19.82 7.39 -13.90
CA GLY A 136 20.54 7.78 -12.68
C GLY A 136 19.68 7.91 -11.42
N ALA A 137 18.37 7.62 -11.49
CA ALA A 137 17.53 7.51 -10.30
C ALA A 137 18.02 6.39 -9.36
N ALA A 138 17.66 6.50 -8.08
CA ALA A 138 17.93 5.45 -7.11
C ALA A 138 17.35 4.10 -7.57
N PRO A 139 18.04 2.99 -7.31
CA PRO A 139 17.53 1.67 -7.67
C PRO A 139 16.20 1.39 -6.95
N PRO A 140 15.30 0.57 -7.53
CA PRO A 140 14.05 0.18 -6.87
C PRO A 140 14.32 -0.44 -5.50
N SER A 141 13.42 -0.17 -4.55
CA SER A 141 13.58 -0.68 -3.18
C SER A 141 13.59 -2.22 -3.18
N PRO A 142 14.20 -2.89 -2.18
CA PRO A 142 14.15 -4.35 -2.06
C PRO A 142 12.77 -4.98 -2.25
N TRP A 143 11.71 -4.41 -1.66
CA TRP A 143 10.34 -4.91 -1.84
C TRP A 143 9.82 -4.75 -3.27
N GLU A 144 10.16 -3.64 -3.96
CA GLU A 144 9.75 -3.45 -5.35
C GLU A 144 10.45 -4.42 -6.29
N ARG A 145 11.75 -4.69 -6.05
CA ARG A 145 12.52 -5.66 -6.82
C ARG A 145 11.92 -7.06 -6.69
N ALA A 146 11.49 -7.45 -5.49
CA ALA A 146 10.87 -8.74 -5.26
C ALA A 146 9.54 -8.94 -6.03
N LEU A 147 8.87 -7.86 -6.43
CA LEU A 147 7.63 -7.90 -7.21
C LEU A 147 7.83 -7.71 -8.71
N THR A 148 9.04 -7.36 -9.14
CA THR A 148 9.36 -7.21 -10.55
C THR A 148 9.64 -8.61 -11.09
N ALA A 149 8.84 -9.07 -12.06
CA ALA A 149 9.18 -10.29 -12.77
C ALA A 149 10.50 -10.05 -13.51
N ASP A 150 11.51 -10.89 -13.25
CA ASP A 150 12.72 -10.95 -14.08
C ASP A 150 12.27 -11.19 -15.53
N GLU A 151 12.64 -10.29 -16.44
CA GLU A 151 12.48 -10.48 -17.90
C GLU A 151 13.44 -11.56 -18.41
#